data_AF-A0A1Y2I782-F1
#
_entry.id   AF-A0A1Y2I782-F1
#
_cell.length_a   1.000
_cell.length_b   1.000
_cell.length_c   1.000
_cell.angle_alpha   90.00
_cell.angle_beta   90.00
_cell.angle_gamma   90.00
#
_symmetry.space_group_name_H-M   'P 1'
#
loop_
_entity.id
_entity.type
_entity.pdbx_description
1 polymer ?
#
loop_
_entity_poly.entity_id
_entity_poly.type
_entity_poly.pdbx_seq_one_letter_code
_entity_poly.pdbx_strand_id
1 'polypeptide(L)'
;VIAIYTRSGGKTGFHSSQKEVKSVGLVSYAVMQVYEHSFYRKFRAIHQDLATLQVFRFLHTPADHILLRIAAKCSLSQDKRTLDIDATAYDDFNRLTSSKQLPAMVEAVKALTKARKAANKQADGGSALDVTGV
;
A
#
# COMPACT_ATOMS: atom_id res chain seq x y z
N VAL A 1 9.56 -13.70 2.83
CA VAL A 1 9.29 -14.12 1.44
C VAL A 1 8.56 -12.97 0.77
N ILE A 2 9.05 -12.47 -0.36
CA ILE A 2 8.31 -11.50 -1.19
C ILE A 2 7.71 -12.31 -2.33
N ALA A 3 6.39 -12.36 -2.43
CA ALA A 3 5.71 -12.92 -3.60
C ALA A 3 5.20 -11.74 -4.44
N ILE A 4 5.56 -11.72 -5.72
CA ILE A 4 5.21 -10.64 -6.64
C ILE A 4 4.24 -11.23 -7.66
N TYR A 5 3.08 -10.62 -7.84
CA TYR A 5 2.12 -11.04 -8.84
C TYR A 5 2.16 -10.09 -10.02
N THR A 6 2.42 -10.63 -11.21
CA THR A 6 2.36 -9.88 -12.46
C THR A 6 1.24 -10.42 -13.34
N ARG A 7 0.76 -9.56 -14.23
CA ARG A 7 -0.10 -10.00 -15.33
C ARG A 7 0.81 -10.46 -16.47
N SER A 8 0.68 -11.71 -16.90
CA SER A 8 1.31 -12.16 -18.14
C SER A 8 0.74 -11.37 -19.33
N GLY A 9 1.55 -11.08 -20.36
CA GLY A 9 1.16 -10.21 -21.46
C GLY A 9 -0.09 -10.71 -22.21
N GLY A 10 -1.06 -9.82 -22.44
CA GLY A 10 -2.30 -10.10 -23.19
C GLY A 10 -3.57 -9.59 -22.50
N LYS A 11 -4.63 -9.29 -23.27
CA LYS A 11 -5.91 -8.76 -22.77
C LYS A 11 -6.63 -9.72 -21.81
N THR A 12 -6.22 -10.99 -21.77
CA THR A 12 -6.74 -12.09 -20.93
C THR A 12 -5.63 -12.80 -20.12
N GLY A 13 -4.41 -12.25 -20.06
CA GLY A 13 -3.29 -12.91 -19.39
C GLY A 13 -3.57 -13.14 -17.90
N PHE A 14 -3.37 -14.38 -17.45
CA PHE A 14 -3.53 -14.77 -16.04
C PHE A 14 -2.50 -14.05 -15.17
N HIS A 15 -2.92 -13.68 -13.95
CA HIS A 15 -2.00 -13.23 -12.91
C HIS A 15 -1.24 -14.45 -12.38
N SER A 16 0.09 -14.40 -12.43
CA SER A 16 0.94 -15.48 -11.91
C SER A 16 1.97 -14.93 -10.94
N SER A 17 2.34 -15.76 -9.96
CA SER A 17 3.43 -15.44 -9.04
C SER A 17 4.75 -15.48 -9.80
N GLN A 18 5.48 -14.38 -9.79
CA GLN A 18 6.81 -14.24 -10.37
C GLN A 18 7.84 -14.11 -9.26
N LYS A 19 9.02 -14.71 -9.48
CA LYS A 19 10.17 -14.57 -8.57
C LYS A 19 10.87 -13.22 -8.74
N GLU A 20 10.86 -12.69 -9.96
CA GLU A 20 11.53 -11.45 -10.33
C GLU A 20 10.74 -10.73 -11.42
N VAL A 21 10.77 -9.40 -11.41
CA VAL A 21 10.09 -8.56 -12.40
C VAL A 21 11.03 -7.44 -12.81
N LYS A 22 11.22 -7.26 -14.12
CA LYS A 22 12.15 -6.26 -14.69
C LYS A 22 11.70 -4.81 -14.52
N SER A 23 10.41 -4.59 -14.26
CA SER A 23 9.82 -3.27 -14.09
C SER A 23 8.63 -3.32 -13.14
N VAL A 24 8.54 -2.32 -12.25
CA VAL A 24 7.41 -2.14 -11.32
C VAL A 24 6.07 -2.00 -12.05
N GLY A 25 6.07 -1.47 -13.28
CA GLY A 25 4.85 -1.31 -14.09
C GLY A 25 4.20 -2.63 -14.52
N LEU A 26 4.92 -3.75 -14.39
CA LEU A 26 4.40 -5.10 -14.66
C LEU A 26 3.83 -5.76 -13.41
N VAL A 27 4.07 -5.18 -12.23
CA VAL A 27 3.57 -5.69 -10.95
C VAL A 27 2.11 -5.27 -10.81
N SER A 28 1.24 -6.25 -10.57
CA SER A 28 -0.14 -5.98 -10.18
C SER A 28 -0.24 -5.81 -8.67
N TYR A 29 0.36 -6.73 -7.91
CA TYR A 29 0.41 -6.70 -6.45
C TYR A 29 1.71 -7.30 -5.93
N ALA A 30 2.16 -6.83 -4.77
CA ALA A 30 3.22 -7.46 -3.99
C ALA A 30 2.68 -7.91 -2.63
N VAL A 31 3.05 -9.11 -2.22
CA VAL A 31 2.75 -9.63 -0.89
C VAL A 31 3.78 -9.13 0.09
N MET A 32 3.33 -8.35 1.07
CA MET A 32 4.17 -7.76 2.11
C MET A 32 3.77 -8.29 3.48
N GLN A 33 4.75 -8.66 4.29
CA GLN A 33 4.52 -9.00 5.69
C GLN A 33 4.25 -7.72 6.50
N VAL A 34 3.20 -7.75 7.32
CA VAL A 34 2.77 -6.59 8.11
C VAL A 34 3.25 -6.75 9.54
N TYR A 35 3.83 -5.68 10.08
CA TYR A 35 4.25 -5.63 11.48
C TYR A 35 3.37 -4.65 12.24
N GLU A 36 3.00 -5.02 13.47
CA GLU A 36 2.20 -4.21 14.38
C GLU A 36 3.12 -3.49 15.37
N HIS A 37 2.85 -2.21 15.65
CA HIS A 37 3.60 -1.48 16.67
C HIS A 37 3.40 -2.15 18.04
N SER A 38 4.49 -2.56 18.69
CA SER A 38 4.43 -3.24 19.98
C SER A 38 4.85 -2.31 21.12
N PHE A 39 6.06 -1.77 21.04
CA PHE A 39 6.59 -0.86 22.06
C PHE A 39 7.78 -0.08 21.50
N TYR A 40 7.81 1.23 21.73
CA TYR A 40 8.87 2.12 21.24
C TYR A 40 9.15 1.86 19.74
N ARG A 41 10.40 1.71 19.34
CA ARG A 41 10.77 1.43 17.94
C ARG A 41 10.57 -0.01 17.47
N LYS A 42 9.97 -0.87 18.31
CA LYS A 42 9.82 -2.30 18.03
C LYS A 42 8.41 -2.63 17.54
N PHE A 43 8.39 -3.38 16.46
CA PHE A 43 7.18 -3.86 15.81
C PHE A 43 7.20 -5.39 15.75
N ARG A 44 6.06 -6.02 16.04
CA ARG A 44 5.89 -7.47 16.10
C ARG A 44 5.28 -8.00 14.80
N ALA A 45 5.80 -9.12 14.32
CA ALA A 45 5.32 -9.83 13.13
C ALA A 45 4.01 -10.58 13.38
N ILE A 46 3.82 -11.08 14.61
CA ILE A 46 2.61 -11.77 15.04
C ILE A 46 1.78 -10.73 15.78
N HIS A 47 0.64 -10.39 15.19
CA HIS A 47 -0.24 -9.39 15.76
C HIS A 47 -0.93 -9.96 17.00
N GLN A 48 -1.32 -9.12 17.95
CA GLN A 48 -1.87 -9.59 19.23
C GLN A 48 -3.19 -10.35 19.08
N ASP A 49 -4.01 -9.99 18.10
CA ASP A 49 -5.22 -10.73 17.70
C ASP A 49 -4.91 -12.14 17.15
N LEU A 50 -3.69 -12.36 16.66
CA LEU A 50 -3.21 -13.62 16.09
C LEU A 50 -2.22 -14.35 17.01
N ALA A 51 -2.02 -13.88 18.24
CA ALA A 51 -1.01 -14.41 19.15
C ALA A 51 -1.22 -15.91 19.45
N THR A 52 -2.47 -16.35 19.62
CA THR A 52 -2.81 -17.76 19.88
C THR A 52 -2.41 -18.68 18.74
N LEU A 53 -2.53 -18.21 17.50
CA LEU A 53 -2.25 -19.01 16.30
C LEU A 53 -0.77 -18.98 15.90
N GLN A 54 0.00 -18.02 16.44
CA GLN A 54 1.41 -17.82 16.10
C GLN A 54 1.64 -17.62 14.59
N VAL A 55 0.68 -17.01 13.88
CA VAL A 55 0.73 -16.80 12.44
C VAL A 55 1.11 -15.37 12.07
N PHE A 56 1.82 -15.22 10.95
CA PHE A 56 2.16 -13.92 10.36
C PHE A 56 1.01 -13.37 9.51
N ARG A 57 0.88 -12.05 9.50
CA ARG A 57 -0.07 -11.34 8.64
C ARG A 57 0.62 -10.82 7.38
N PHE A 58 -0.01 -11.04 6.24
CA PHE A 58 0.45 -10.55 4.94
C PHE A 58 -0.63 -9.71 4.28
N LEU A 59 -0.22 -8.70 3.52
CA LEU A 59 -1.09 -7.82 2.74
C LEU A 59 -0.69 -7.84 1.27
N HIS A 60 -1.69 -7.82 0.38
CA HIS A 60 -1.49 -7.59 -1.04
C HIS A 60 -1.51 -6.07 -1.29
N THR A 61 -0.33 -5.53 -1.54
CA THR A 61 -0.13 -4.11 -1.79
C THR A 61 -0.07 -3.87 -3.30
N PRO A 62 -0.86 -2.94 -3.87
CA PRO A 62 -0.76 -2.63 -5.29
C PRO A 62 0.59 -1.95 -5.61
N ALA A 63 0.99 -1.98 -6.89
CA ALA A 63 2.35 -1.57 -7.27
C ALA A 63 2.66 -0.08 -7.03
N ASP A 64 1.65 0.80 -7.10
CA ASP A 64 1.78 2.23 -6.82
C ASP A 64 2.18 2.51 -5.37
N HIS A 65 1.66 1.75 -4.41
CA HIS A 65 2.04 1.85 -3.00
C HIS A 65 3.51 1.45 -2.74
N ILE A 66 4.11 0.62 -3.61
CA ILE A 66 5.54 0.27 -3.51
C ILE A 66 6.41 1.49 -3.83
N LEU A 67 5.93 2.38 -4.70
CA LEU A 67 6.66 3.60 -5.10
C LEU A 67 6.58 4.70 -4.04
N LEU A 68 5.50 4.75 -3.28
CA LEU A 68 5.24 5.78 -2.26
C LEU A 68 5.81 5.44 -0.88
N ARG A 69 6.93 4.72 -0.84
CA ARG A 69 7.53 4.26 0.42
C ARG A 69 8.35 5.36 1.08
N ILE A 70 8.13 5.55 2.38
CA ILE A 70 9.02 6.34 3.23
C ILE A 70 10.30 5.53 3.46
N ALA A 71 11.45 6.14 3.20
CA ALA A 71 12.74 5.52 3.46
C ALA A 71 12.94 5.39 4.97
N ALA A 72 13.21 4.17 5.44
CA ALA A 72 13.49 3.88 6.83
C ALA A 72 14.62 2.86 6.92
N LYS A 73 15.52 3.03 7.88
CA LYS A 73 16.47 1.97 8.24
C LYS A 73 15.79 1.04 9.23
N CYS A 74 15.77 -0.24 8.90
CA CYS A 74 15.16 -1.25 9.74
C CYS A 74 16.14 -2.39 9.96
N SER A 75 16.14 -2.94 11.18
CA SER A 75 16.81 -4.20 11.50
C SER A 75 15.77 -5.22 11.91
N LEU A 76 15.97 -6.46 11.49
CA LEU A 76 15.06 -7.56 11.81
C LEU A 76 15.78 -8.52 12.75
N SER A 77 15.12 -8.93 13.82
CA SER A 77 15.63 -9.92 14.75
C SER A 77 15.92 -11.26 14.05
N GLN A 78 16.79 -12.08 14.63
CA GLN A 78 17.18 -13.37 14.05
C GLN A 78 16.00 -14.32 13.83
N ASP A 79 15.01 -14.29 14.72
CA ASP A 79 13.77 -15.07 14.62
C ASP A 79 12.77 -14.50 13.59
N LYS A 80 13.07 -13.34 12.99
CA LYS A 80 12.22 -12.60 12.04
C LYS A 80 10.87 -12.19 12.60
N ARG A 81 10.74 -12.09 13.92
CA ARG A 81 9.48 -11.73 14.59
C ARG A 81 9.44 -10.30 15.09
N THR A 82 10.59 -9.65 15.24
CA THR A 82 10.70 -8.28 15.74
C THR A 82 11.42 -7.41 14.72
N LEU A 83 10.74 -6.40 14.22
CA LEU A 83 11.31 -5.34 13.39
C LEU A 83 11.62 -4.15 14.29
N ASP A 84 12.87 -3.72 14.31
CA ASP A 84 13.31 -2.49 14.97
C ASP A 84 13.59 -1.45 13.89
N ILE A 85 13.06 -0.24 14.05
CA ILE A 85 13.26 0.86 13.11
C ILE A 85 14.13 1.94 13.75
N ASP A 86 14.78 2.75 12.92
CA ASP A 86 15.56 3.87 13.42
C ASP A 86 14.68 4.97 14.04
N ALA A 87 15.33 5.88 14.78
CA ALA A 87 14.62 6.95 15.50
C ALA A 87 13.83 7.86 14.54
N THR A 88 14.43 8.22 13.40
CA THR A 88 13.80 9.07 12.39
C THR A 88 12.51 8.44 11.84
N ALA A 89 12.54 7.16 11.47
CA ALA A 89 11.33 6.49 11.00
C ALA A 89 10.27 6.34 12.10
N TYR A 90 10.69 6.20 13.35
CA TYR A 90 9.75 6.15 14.48
C TYR A 90 9.09 7.50 14.76
N ASP A 91 9.83 8.60 14.63
CA ASP A 91 9.25 9.94 14.73
C ASP A 91 8.24 10.20 13.61
N ASP A 92 8.56 9.77 12.38
CA ASP A 92 7.62 9.80 11.26
C ASP A 92 6.37 8.96 11.54
N PHE A 93 6.55 7.75 12.07
CA PHE A 93 5.44 6.89 12.47
C PHE A 93 4.54 7.61 13.49
N ASN A 94 5.09 8.10 14.60
CA ASN A 94 4.32 8.79 15.64
C ASN A 94 3.60 10.03 15.12
N ARG A 95 4.26 10.80 14.25
CA ARG A 95 3.66 11.97 13.61
C ARG A 95 2.46 11.58 12.75
N LEU A 96 2.62 10.57 11.89
CA LEU A 96 1.60 10.13 10.93
C LEU A 96 0.45 9.36 11.58
N THR A 97 0.70 8.64 12.68
CA THR A 97 -0.34 7.93 13.45
C THR A 97 -0.98 8.80 14.53
N SER A 98 -0.51 10.04 14.71
CA SER A 98 -1.08 10.94 15.70
C SER A 98 -2.56 11.18 15.47
N SER A 99 -3.32 11.36 16.56
CA SER A 99 -4.76 11.61 16.55
C SER A 99 -5.18 12.89 15.80
N LYS A 100 -4.22 13.78 15.50
CA LYS A 100 -4.46 14.99 14.70
C LYS A 100 -4.19 14.77 13.22
N GLN A 101 -3.06 14.13 12.87
CA GLN A 101 -2.64 14.00 11.48
C GLN A 101 -3.39 12.89 10.76
N LEU A 102 -3.60 11.73 11.41
CA LEU A 102 -4.23 10.60 10.76
C LEU A 102 -5.65 10.92 10.26
N PRO A 103 -6.55 11.53 11.07
CA PRO A 103 -7.87 11.90 10.57
C PRO A 103 -7.82 12.96 9.47
N ALA A 104 -6.93 13.95 9.59
CA ALA A 104 -6.77 14.99 8.57
C ALA A 104 -6.31 14.40 7.23
N MET A 105 -5.38 13.45 7.24
CA MET A 105 -4.94 12.73 6.03
C MET A 105 -6.08 11.90 5.44
N VAL A 106 -6.85 11.19 6.26
CA VAL A 106 -8.01 10.42 5.81
C VAL A 106 -9.05 11.33 5.14
N GLU A 107 -9.35 12.49 5.71
CA GLU A 107 -10.27 13.45 5.11
C GLU A 107 -9.72 14.06 3.81
N ALA A 108 -8.43 14.40 3.76
CA ALA A 108 -7.79 14.85 2.54
C ALA A 108 -7.88 13.81 1.41
N VAL A 109 -7.65 12.52 1.72
CA VAL A 109 -7.77 11.41 0.76
C VAL A 109 -9.22 11.24 0.28
N LYS A 110 -10.20 11.35 1.19
CA LYS A 110 -11.63 11.33 0.82
C LYS A 110 -11.99 12.49 -0.11
N ALA A 111 -11.54 13.71 0.21
CA ALA A 111 -11.78 14.89 -0.61
C ALA A 111 -11.18 14.75 -2.01
N LEU A 112 -9.93 14.27 -2.11
CA LEU A 112 -9.27 14.00 -3.39
C LEU A 112 -10.03 12.94 -4.21
N THR A 113 -10.47 11.87 -3.55
CA THR A 113 -11.24 10.79 -4.21
C THR A 113 -12.57 11.31 -4.73
N LYS A 114 -13.26 12.18 -3.98
CA LYS A 114 -14.50 12.83 -4.41
C LYS A 114 -14.27 13.75 -5.61
N ALA A 115 -13.21 14.56 -5.59
CA ALA A 115 -12.86 15.45 -6.71
C ALA A 115 -12.57 14.65 -8.00
N ARG A 116 -11.80 13.56 -7.90
CA ARG A 116 -11.52 12.66 -9.04
C ARG A 116 -12.80 12.05 -9.63
N LYS A 117 -13.72 11.61 -8.78
CA LYS A 117 -15.03 11.07 -9.23
C LYS A 117 -15.88 12.13 -9.94
N ALA A 118 -15.86 13.38 -9.46
CA ALA A 118 -16.59 14.47 -10.11
C ALA A 118 -16.00 14.81 -11.49
N ALA A 119 -14.68 14.89 -11.60
CA ALA A 119 -13.99 15.13 -12.87
C ALA A 119 -14.27 14.03 -13.91
N ASN A 120 -14.25 12.75 -13.51
CA ASN A 120 -14.58 11.65 -14.42
C ASN A 120 -16.03 11.68 -14.90
N LYS A 121 -16.99 12.12 -14.06
CA LYS A 121 -18.39 12.30 -14.49
C LYS A 121 -18.55 13.45 -15.49
N GLN A 122 -17.79 14.52 -15.36
CA GLN A 122 -17.79 15.62 -16.35
C GLN A 122 -17.13 15.20 -17.67
N ALA A 123 -16.09 14.37 -17.62
CA ALA A 123 -15.46 13.83 -18.83
C ALA A 123 -16.38 12.84 -19.58
N ASP A 124 -17.10 11.97 -18.87
CA ASP A 124 -18.07 11.05 -19.51
C ASP A 124 -19.33 11.78 -20.03
N GLY A 125 -19.76 12.85 -19.35
CA GLY A 125 -20.91 13.68 -19.73
C GLY A 125 -20.64 14.67 -20.87
N GLY A 126 -19.38 14.86 -21.27
CA GLY A 126 -18.97 15.78 -22.35
C GLY A 126 -18.96 15.17 -23.76
N SER A 127 -19.38 13.91 -23.93
CA SER A 127 -19.37 13.21 -25.24
C SER A 127 -20.71 13.22 -25.99
N ALA A 128 -21.69 14.01 -25.55
CA ALA A 128 -22.98 14.12 -26.23
C ALA A 128 -23.36 15.60 -26.40
N LEU A 129 -22.86 16.23 -27.47
CA LEU A 129 -23.46 17.31 -28.27
C LEU A 129 -22.34 18.08 -28.99
N ASP A 130 -22.04 17.70 -30.24
CA ASP A 130 -22.03 18.67 -31.35
C ASP A 130 -21.92 17.95 -32.72
N VAL A 131 -23.03 17.38 -33.20
CA VAL A 131 -23.23 17.14 -34.64
C VAL A 131 -24.72 17.29 -34.94
N THR A 132 -25.17 18.51 -35.20
CA THR A 132 -26.23 18.84 -36.18
C THR A 132 -26.50 20.34 -36.13
N GLY A 133 -26.28 21.08 -37.23
CA GLY A 133 -26.81 22.43 -37.33
C GLY A 133 -26.27 23.32 -38.44
N VAL A 134 -26.60 22.96 -39.70
CA VAL A 134 -26.65 23.80 -40.93
C VAL A 134 -25.32 24.22 -41.56
#